data_AF-A0AAU9EZJ6-F1
#
_entry.id   AF-A0AAU9EZJ6-F1
#
_cell.length_a   1.000
_cell.length_b   1.000
_cell.length_c   1.000
_cell.angle_alpha   90.00
_cell.angle_beta   90.00
_cell.angle_gamma   90.00
#
_symmetry.space_group_name_H-M   'P 1'
#
loop_
_entity.id
_entity.type
_entity.pdbx_description
1 polymer ?
#
loop_
_entity_poly.entity_id
_entity_poly.type
_entity_poly.pdbx_seq_one_letter_code
_entity_poly.pdbx_strand_id
1 'polypeptide(L)'
;MTDDPYLRTPPPWLEDEVVMLENSGEMPEVVLAESLHHIGPLPPHEVEVLQAAAVRGYLKIIERDLDHANLGQPPFRGLDRAEQNMTRLQYFLKRLGWPPPPEALPKLADRLAAFLKAEGEALAQGRAYAGATREQVEGVARLLDLDLSPFQEVLTRLDALPAPDFWGLRALRRLTAAQANAKRRQEAHGQARLEVLDRQGLPLATADLPLIAATDEEDPECRARVELVWSLIPLPEA
;
A
#
# COMPACT_ATOMS: atom_id res chain seq x y z
N MET A 1 -31.25 -9.89 -17.31
CA MET A 1 -30.09 -9.88 -16.39
C MET A 1 -28.87 -9.79 -17.28
N THR A 2 -28.11 -8.71 -17.16
CA THR A 2 -26.82 -8.57 -17.84
C THR A 2 -25.90 -9.64 -17.26
N ASP A 3 -25.28 -10.47 -18.12
CA ASP A 3 -24.25 -11.42 -17.70
C ASP A 3 -23.07 -10.61 -17.16
N ASP A 4 -22.91 -10.58 -15.83
CA ASP A 4 -21.81 -9.89 -15.17
C ASP A 4 -20.64 -10.88 -15.05
N PRO A 5 -19.55 -10.69 -15.82
CA PRO A 5 -18.41 -11.62 -15.80
C PRO A 5 -17.75 -11.69 -14.42
N TYR A 6 -17.91 -10.67 -13.57
CA TYR A 6 -17.31 -10.61 -12.24
C TYR A 6 -17.98 -11.51 -11.21
N LEU A 7 -19.20 -11.95 -11.48
CA LEU A 7 -20.03 -12.77 -10.58
C LEU A 7 -20.13 -14.24 -11.00
N ARG A 8 -19.44 -14.64 -12.06
CA ARG A 8 -19.48 -16.02 -12.54
C ARG A 8 -18.85 -16.97 -11.54
N THR A 9 -19.55 -18.07 -11.26
CA THR A 9 -19.06 -19.13 -10.39
C THR A 9 -17.97 -19.93 -11.13
N PRO A 10 -16.77 -20.10 -10.55
CA PRO A 10 -15.76 -20.95 -11.14
C PRO A 10 -16.21 -22.41 -11.14
N PRO A 11 -15.82 -23.23 -12.13
CA PRO A 11 -15.96 -24.67 -12.01
C PRO A 11 -15.08 -25.18 -10.85
N PRO A 12 -15.47 -26.28 -10.16
CA PRO A 12 -14.80 -26.71 -8.93
C PRO A 12 -13.28 -26.90 -9.04
N TRP A 13 -12.79 -27.27 -10.23
CA TRP A 13 -11.38 -27.54 -10.45
C TRP A 13 -10.53 -26.27 -10.69
N LEU A 14 -11.16 -25.09 -10.87
CA LEU A 14 -10.49 -23.77 -10.97
C LEU A 14 -10.58 -22.95 -9.68
N GLU A 15 -11.22 -23.46 -8.62
CA GLU A 15 -11.42 -22.71 -7.38
C GLU A 15 -10.10 -22.25 -6.75
N ASP A 16 -9.11 -23.15 -6.68
CA ASP A 16 -7.79 -22.85 -6.11
C ASP A 16 -7.05 -21.74 -6.89
N GLU A 17 -7.16 -21.76 -8.23
CA GLU A 17 -6.56 -20.76 -9.12
C GLU A 17 -7.22 -19.39 -8.94
N VAL A 18 -8.55 -19.36 -8.78
CA VAL A 18 -9.27 -18.12 -8.45
C VAL A 18 -8.82 -17.57 -7.10
N VAL A 19 -8.68 -18.42 -6.08
CA VAL A 19 -8.19 -18.00 -4.76
C VAL A 19 -6.75 -17.47 -4.85
N MET A 20 -5.88 -18.12 -5.63
CA MET A 20 -4.51 -17.66 -5.85
C MET A 20 -4.47 -16.28 -6.54
N LEU A 21 -5.23 -16.11 -7.62
CA LEU A 21 -5.34 -14.84 -8.36
C LEU A 21 -5.76 -13.66 -7.49
N GLU A 22 -6.64 -13.91 -6.53
CA GLU A 22 -7.16 -12.87 -5.66
C GLU A 22 -6.25 -12.55 -4.46
N ASN A 23 -5.34 -13.45 -4.06
CA ASN A 23 -4.67 -13.37 -2.76
C ASN A 23 -3.14 -13.59 -2.78
N SER A 24 -2.49 -13.85 -3.93
CA SER A 24 -1.07 -14.19 -3.99
C SER A 24 -0.10 -13.09 -3.53
N GLY A 25 -0.55 -11.82 -3.51
CA GLY A 25 0.30 -10.66 -3.20
C GLY A 25 1.19 -10.20 -4.37
N GLU A 26 1.23 -10.99 -5.45
CA GLU A 26 1.85 -10.66 -6.73
C GLU A 26 0.92 -9.81 -7.61
N MET A 27 1.44 -9.34 -8.75
CA MET A 27 0.62 -8.62 -9.73
C MET A 27 -0.42 -9.57 -10.35
N PRO A 28 -1.74 -9.26 -10.29
CA PRO A 28 -2.78 -10.19 -10.75
C PRO A 28 -2.63 -10.66 -12.21
N GLU A 29 -2.15 -9.80 -13.12
CA GLU A 29 -1.86 -10.19 -14.51
C GLU A 29 -0.71 -11.20 -14.64
N VAL A 30 0.31 -11.11 -13.77
CA VAL A 30 1.43 -12.07 -13.77
C VAL A 30 0.93 -13.43 -13.30
N VAL A 31 0.18 -13.44 -12.19
CA VAL A 31 -0.44 -14.65 -11.64
C VAL A 31 -1.35 -15.30 -12.68
N LEU A 32 -2.14 -14.50 -13.40
CA LEU A 32 -3.01 -15.00 -14.48
C LEU A 32 -2.21 -15.64 -15.61
N ALA A 33 -1.12 -15.01 -16.06
CA ALA A 33 -0.26 -15.56 -17.09
C ALA A 33 0.39 -16.88 -16.64
N GLU A 34 0.83 -16.94 -15.38
CA GLU A 34 1.38 -18.16 -14.78
C GLU A 34 0.32 -19.26 -14.69
N SER A 35 -0.87 -19.00 -14.16
CA SER A 35 -1.98 -19.96 -14.10
C SER A 35 -2.31 -20.52 -15.48
N LEU A 36 -2.47 -19.66 -16.49
CA LEU A 36 -2.77 -20.10 -17.86
C LEU A 36 -1.63 -20.92 -18.48
N HIS A 37 -0.37 -20.61 -18.14
CA HIS A 37 0.77 -21.38 -18.60
C HIS A 37 0.78 -22.79 -18.00
N HIS A 38 0.50 -22.93 -16.69
CA HIS A 38 0.55 -24.21 -15.99
C HIS A 38 -0.66 -25.11 -16.30
N ILE A 39 -1.85 -24.55 -16.39
CA ILE A 39 -3.08 -25.31 -16.65
C ILE A 39 -3.17 -25.71 -18.13
N GLY A 40 -2.68 -24.86 -19.03
CA GLY A 40 -2.77 -25.07 -20.48
C GLY A 40 -4.07 -24.52 -21.09
N PRO A 41 -4.43 -24.95 -22.32
CA PRO A 41 -5.55 -24.37 -23.05
C PRO A 41 -6.90 -24.59 -22.37
N LEU A 42 -7.65 -23.49 -22.18
CA LEU A 42 -8.99 -23.50 -21.58
C LEU A 42 -10.08 -23.08 -22.56
N PRO A 43 -11.32 -23.59 -22.40
CA PRO A 43 -12.51 -22.99 -22.96
C PRO A 43 -12.59 -21.47 -22.68
N PRO A 44 -13.08 -20.65 -23.63
CA PRO A 44 -13.14 -19.20 -23.45
C PRO A 44 -13.85 -18.74 -22.17
N HIS A 45 -14.96 -19.38 -21.81
CA HIS A 45 -15.73 -19.02 -20.61
C HIS A 45 -14.96 -19.25 -19.29
N GLU A 46 -14.04 -20.21 -19.25
CA GLU A 46 -13.19 -20.48 -18.08
C GLU A 46 -12.01 -19.51 -18.02
N VAL A 47 -11.46 -19.10 -19.17
CA VAL A 47 -10.48 -18.00 -19.24
C VAL A 47 -11.08 -16.72 -18.68
N GLU A 48 -12.32 -16.41 -19.04
CA GLU A 48 -13.03 -15.24 -18.53
C GLU A 48 -13.24 -15.30 -17.01
N VAL A 49 -13.43 -16.48 -16.42
CA VAL A 49 -13.48 -16.66 -14.94
C VAL A 49 -12.17 -16.26 -14.27
N LEU A 50 -11.02 -16.68 -14.83
CA LEU A 50 -9.71 -16.32 -14.29
C LEU A 50 -9.38 -14.83 -14.50
N GLN A 51 -9.78 -14.26 -15.64
CA GLN A 51 -9.67 -12.82 -15.90
C GLN A 51 -10.49 -11.99 -14.90
N ALA A 52 -11.72 -12.43 -14.60
CA ALA A 52 -12.54 -11.81 -13.56
C ALA A 52 -11.90 -11.91 -12.17
N ALA A 53 -11.27 -13.04 -11.84
CA ALA A 53 -10.51 -13.19 -10.60
C ALA A 53 -9.31 -12.24 -10.53
N ALA A 54 -8.58 -12.05 -11.63
CA ALA A 54 -7.50 -11.07 -11.69
C ALA A 54 -8.00 -9.63 -11.45
N VAL A 55 -9.15 -9.26 -12.02
CA VAL A 55 -9.79 -7.97 -11.75
C VAL A 55 -10.14 -7.82 -10.26
N ARG A 56 -10.72 -8.84 -9.62
CA ARG A 56 -11.00 -8.83 -8.18
C ARG A 56 -9.72 -8.74 -7.34
N GLY A 57 -8.64 -9.38 -7.77
CA GLY A 57 -7.31 -9.26 -7.16
C GLY A 57 -6.77 -7.83 -7.19
N TYR A 58 -6.88 -7.14 -8.34
CA TYR A 58 -6.52 -5.71 -8.42
C TYR A 58 -7.32 -4.88 -7.43
N LEU A 59 -8.65 -5.03 -7.42
CA LEU A 59 -9.53 -4.27 -6.55
C LEU A 59 -9.20 -4.49 -5.07
N LYS A 60 -8.97 -5.75 -4.65
CA LYS A 60 -8.54 -6.07 -3.28
C LYS A 60 -7.22 -5.36 -2.89
N ILE A 61 -6.24 -5.33 -3.79
CA ILE A 61 -4.96 -4.65 -3.55
C ILE A 61 -5.17 -3.14 -3.38
N ILE A 62 -5.96 -2.54 -4.28
CA ILE A 62 -6.24 -1.10 -4.26
C ILE A 62 -7.01 -0.76 -2.98
N GLU A 63 -8.10 -1.47 -2.67
CA GLU A 63 -8.89 -1.27 -1.45
C GLU A 63 -8.04 -1.33 -0.18
N ARG A 64 -7.12 -2.29 -0.10
CA ARG A 64 -6.19 -2.44 1.02
C ARG A 64 -5.26 -1.23 1.16
N ASP A 65 -4.74 -0.72 0.05
CA ASP A 65 -3.82 0.42 0.03
C ASP A 65 -4.55 1.77 0.20
N LEU A 66 -5.88 1.80 0.03
CA LEU A 66 -6.75 2.93 0.37
C LEU A 66 -7.25 2.91 1.83
N ASP A 67 -6.99 1.86 2.60
CA ASP A 67 -7.44 1.78 3.99
C ASP A 67 -6.41 2.37 4.95
N HIS A 68 -6.72 3.54 5.51
CA HIS A 68 -5.87 4.23 6.48
C HIS A 68 -5.58 3.38 7.74
N ALA A 69 -6.44 2.44 8.12
CA ALA A 69 -6.18 1.54 9.25
C ALA A 69 -4.95 0.64 9.02
N ASN A 70 -4.59 0.41 7.75
CA ASN A 70 -3.40 -0.34 7.37
C ASN A 70 -2.12 0.50 7.43
N LEU A 71 -2.16 1.80 7.71
CA LEU A 71 -0.96 2.65 7.72
C LEU A 71 0.14 2.07 8.63
N GLY A 72 1.33 1.84 8.05
CA GLY A 72 2.47 1.20 8.71
C GLY A 72 2.33 -0.30 8.99
N GLN A 73 1.23 -0.95 8.60
CA GLN A 73 1.07 -2.40 8.67
C GLN A 73 1.78 -3.10 7.51
N PRO A 74 2.19 -4.37 7.66
CA PRO A 74 2.79 -5.15 6.59
C PRO A 74 1.99 -5.24 5.28
N PRO A 75 0.64 -5.18 5.23
CA PRO A 75 -0.09 -5.20 3.98
C PRO A 75 -0.09 -3.84 3.24
N PHE A 76 0.08 -2.71 3.94
CA PHE A 76 0.04 -1.38 3.32
C PHE A 76 1.29 -1.11 2.51
N ARG A 77 1.10 -0.60 1.30
CA ARG A 77 2.19 -0.22 0.39
C ARG A 77 2.10 1.22 -0.11
N GLY A 78 1.06 1.96 0.31
CA GLY A 78 0.90 3.37 -0.01
C GLY A 78 0.02 3.64 -1.23
N LEU A 79 -0.41 4.90 -1.34
CA LEU A 79 -1.29 5.37 -2.41
C LEU A 79 -0.61 5.32 -3.79
N ASP A 80 0.72 5.42 -3.87
CA ASP A 80 1.46 5.20 -5.13
C ASP A 80 1.21 3.78 -5.69
N ARG A 81 1.24 2.75 -4.85
CA ARG A 81 0.89 1.38 -5.29
C ARG A 81 -0.58 1.28 -5.69
N ALA A 82 -1.48 1.99 -5.02
CA ALA A 82 -2.89 2.05 -5.42
C ALA A 82 -3.07 2.68 -6.81
N GLU A 83 -2.39 3.80 -7.09
CA GLU A 83 -2.40 4.48 -8.40
C GLU A 83 -1.87 3.57 -9.52
N GLN A 84 -0.72 2.94 -9.29
CA GLN A 84 -0.13 2.00 -10.26
C GLN A 84 -1.05 0.82 -10.56
N ASN A 85 -1.70 0.26 -9.54
CA ASN A 85 -2.64 -0.86 -9.73
C ASN A 85 -3.96 -0.43 -10.37
N MET A 86 -4.45 0.77 -10.08
CA MET A 86 -5.58 1.36 -10.80
C MET A 86 -5.28 1.53 -12.28
N THR A 87 -4.10 2.06 -12.60
CA THR A 87 -3.63 2.24 -13.97
C THR A 87 -3.52 0.89 -14.70
N ARG A 88 -2.89 -0.11 -14.07
CA ARG A 88 -2.80 -1.48 -14.62
C ARG A 88 -4.18 -2.09 -14.84
N LEU A 89 -5.09 -1.97 -13.88
CA LEU A 89 -6.47 -2.45 -13.99
C LEU A 89 -7.20 -1.82 -15.18
N GLN A 90 -7.09 -0.50 -15.38
CA GLN A 90 -7.71 0.18 -16.53
C GLN A 90 -7.16 -0.36 -17.87
N TYR A 91 -5.84 -0.56 -17.98
CA TYR A 91 -5.24 -1.15 -19.18
C TYR A 91 -5.68 -2.59 -19.39
N PHE A 92 -5.76 -3.39 -18.32
CA PHE A 92 -6.19 -4.77 -18.37
C PHE A 92 -7.65 -4.87 -18.85
N LEU A 93 -8.57 -4.11 -18.24
CA LEU A 93 -9.98 -4.04 -18.66
C LEU A 93 -10.13 -3.58 -20.11
N LYS A 94 -9.34 -2.57 -20.54
CA LYS A 94 -9.33 -2.10 -21.93
C LYS A 94 -8.92 -3.21 -22.91
N ARG A 95 -7.92 -4.03 -22.56
CA ARG A 95 -7.49 -5.18 -23.38
C ARG A 95 -8.56 -6.26 -23.48
N LEU A 96 -9.32 -6.47 -22.41
CA LEU A 96 -10.45 -7.40 -22.39
C LEU A 96 -11.68 -6.87 -23.12
N GLY A 97 -11.76 -5.55 -23.35
CA GLY A 97 -12.97 -4.89 -23.83
C GLY A 97 -14.08 -4.87 -22.77
N TRP A 98 -13.72 -4.96 -21.49
CA TRP A 98 -14.66 -5.03 -20.37
C TRP A 98 -14.85 -3.65 -19.72
N PRO A 99 -16.08 -3.29 -19.30
CA PRO A 99 -16.29 -2.14 -18.43
C PRO A 99 -15.78 -2.44 -17.01
N PRO A 100 -15.37 -1.45 -16.23
CA PRO A 100 -15.11 -1.65 -14.80
C PRO A 100 -16.37 -2.18 -14.10
N PRO A 101 -16.24 -2.95 -13.00
CA PRO A 101 -17.41 -3.41 -12.27
C PRO A 101 -18.29 -2.23 -11.81
N PRO A 102 -19.63 -2.30 -11.97
CA PRO A 102 -20.54 -1.14 -11.86
C PRO A 102 -20.46 -0.30 -10.57
N GLU A 103 -19.94 -0.87 -9.48
CA GLU A 103 -19.80 -0.18 -8.19
C GLU A 103 -18.35 -0.05 -7.70
N ALA A 104 -17.36 -0.57 -8.46
CA ALA A 104 -15.99 -0.59 -8.00
C ALA A 104 -15.41 0.83 -7.85
N LEU A 105 -15.54 1.67 -8.89
CA LEU A 105 -14.95 3.01 -8.86
C LEU A 105 -15.57 3.92 -7.78
N PRO A 106 -16.92 4.01 -7.64
CA PRO A 106 -17.52 4.78 -6.56
C PRO A 106 -17.09 4.29 -5.17
N LYS A 107 -17.02 2.97 -4.94
CA LYS A 107 -16.55 2.42 -3.66
C LYS A 107 -15.09 2.80 -3.38
N LEU A 108 -14.22 2.75 -4.38
CA LEU A 108 -12.83 3.16 -4.22
C LEU A 108 -12.71 4.67 -3.94
N ALA A 109 -13.54 5.50 -4.58
CA ALA A 109 -13.60 6.94 -4.30
C ALA A 109 -14.02 7.20 -2.84
N ASP A 110 -15.03 6.49 -2.35
CA ASP A 110 -15.46 6.56 -0.94
C ASP A 110 -14.35 6.12 0.01
N ARG A 111 -13.55 5.10 -0.35
CA ARG A 111 -12.40 4.65 0.44
C ARG A 111 -11.29 5.70 0.49
N LEU A 112 -10.95 6.32 -0.63
CA LEU A 112 -9.98 7.42 -0.64
C LEU A 112 -10.48 8.63 0.17
N ALA A 113 -11.77 8.97 0.06
CA ALA A 113 -12.37 10.01 0.89
C ALA A 113 -12.30 9.67 2.40
N ALA A 114 -12.55 8.41 2.77
CA ALA A 114 -12.41 7.93 4.15
C ALA A 114 -10.96 7.97 4.62
N PHE A 115 -10.00 7.59 3.76
CA PHE A 115 -8.57 7.73 4.03
C PHE A 115 -8.22 9.18 4.39
N LEU A 116 -8.64 10.15 3.57
CA LEU A 116 -8.33 11.57 3.78
C LEU A 116 -8.95 12.13 5.06
N LYS A 117 -10.15 11.68 5.43
CA LYS A 117 -10.76 12.05 6.73
C LYS A 117 -9.92 11.53 7.89
N ALA A 118 -9.58 10.25 7.88
CA ALA A 118 -8.79 9.63 8.94
C ALA A 118 -7.37 10.20 9.03
N GLU A 119 -6.76 10.52 7.88
CA GLU A 119 -5.48 11.21 7.80
C GLU A 119 -5.59 12.60 8.44
N GLY A 120 -6.61 13.38 8.08
CA GLY A 120 -6.88 14.70 8.66
C GLY A 120 -7.03 14.67 10.18
N GLU A 121 -7.79 13.70 10.70
CA GLU A 121 -7.96 13.48 12.14
C GLU A 121 -6.63 13.15 12.84
N ALA A 122 -5.84 12.25 12.26
CA ALA A 122 -4.55 11.86 12.84
C ALA A 122 -3.55 13.03 12.85
N LEU A 123 -3.53 13.84 11.79
CA LEU A 123 -2.72 15.05 11.73
C LEU A 123 -3.20 16.11 12.73
N ALA A 124 -4.52 16.26 12.92
CA ALA A 124 -5.08 17.16 13.93
C ALA A 124 -4.72 16.74 15.36
N GLN A 125 -4.52 15.44 15.59
CA GLN A 125 -4.05 14.89 16.87
C GLN A 125 -2.53 15.04 17.07
N GLY A 126 -1.82 15.68 16.14
CA GLY A 126 -0.40 16.00 16.27
C GLY A 126 0.56 14.94 15.74
N ARG A 127 0.10 13.99 14.91
CA ARG A 127 1.01 13.08 14.20
C ARG A 127 1.98 13.89 13.33
N ALA A 128 3.28 13.72 13.56
CA ALA A 128 4.34 14.55 12.99
C ALA A 128 4.73 14.22 11.54
N TYR A 129 3.97 13.35 10.87
CA TYR A 129 4.25 12.90 9.51
C TYR A 129 2.95 12.58 8.78
N ALA A 130 2.95 12.78 7.46
CA ALA A 130 1.87 12.41 6.58
C ALA A 130 1.94 10.92 6.19
N GLY A 131 0.78 10.29 5.98
CA GLY A 131 0.67 8.91 5.50
C GLY A 131 0.83 8.75 3.98
N ALA A 132 0.72 9.85 3.25
CA ALA A 132 0.90 9.95 1.80
C ALA A 132 1.25 11.39 1.41
N THR A 133 1.82 11.61 0.23
CA THR A 133 2.02 12.95 -0.33
C THR A 133 0.74 13.47 -0.99
N ARG A 134 0.63 14.79 -1.20
CA ARG A 134 -0.45 15.37 -2.02
C ARG A 134 -0.46 14.80 -3.42
N GLU A 135 0.70 14.67 -4.05
CA GLU A 135 0.84 14.13 -5.41
C GLU A 135 0.23 12.72 -5.52
N GLN A 136 0.50 11.84 -4.56
CA GLN A 136 -0.08 10.50 -4.52
C GLN A 136 -1.61 10.53 -4.37
N VAL A 137 -2.14 11.43 -3.53
CA VAL A 137 -3.59 11.61 -3.37
C VAL A 137 -4.22 12.08 -4.67
N GLU A 138 -3.64 13.10 -5.31
CA GLU A 138 -4.14 13.67 -6.56
C GLU A 138 -4.07 12.65 -7.71
N GLY A 139 -3.01 11.84 -7.77
CA GLY A 139 -2.84 10.75 -8.72
C GLY A 139 -4.00 9.76 -8.67
N VAL A 140 -4.29 9.22 -7.47
CA VAL A 140 -5.41 8.28 -7.28
C VAL A 140 -6.76 8.99 -7.48
N ALA A 141 -6.96 10.19 -6.95
CA ALA A 141 -8.23 10.92 -7.06
C ALA A 141 -8.62 11.19 -8.51
N ARG A 142 -7.65 11.52 -9.38
CA ARG A 142 -7.85 11.70 -10.82
C ARG A 142 -8.37 10.44 -11.49
N LEU A 143 -7.88 9.26 -11.09
CA LEU A 143 -8.33 7.97 -11.65
C LEU A 143 -9.72 7.56 -11.15
N LEU A 144 -10.15 8.11 -10.01
CA LEU A 144 -11.44 7.83 -9.37
C LEU A 144 -12.49 8.92 -9.60
N ASP A 145 -12.13 10.00 -10.30
CA ASP A 145 -12.97 11.20 -10.47
C ASP A 145 -13.47 11.78 -9.14
N LEU A 146 -12.62 11.73 -8.10
CA LEU A 146 -12.94 12.25 -6.77
C LEU A 146 -12.65 13.75 -6.70
N ASP A 147 -13.67 14.55 -6.38
CA ASP A 147 -13.49 15.97 -6.06
C ASP A 147 -12.71 16.14 -4.74
N LEU A 148 -11.56 16.80 -4.84
CA LEU A 148 -10.68 17.07 -3.71
C LEU A 148 -10.95 18.41 -3.02
N SER A 149 -11.90 19.20 -3.50
CA SER A 149 -12.28 20.49 -2.90
C SER A 149 -12.65 20.38 -1.40
N PRO A 150 -13.34 19.34 -0.93
CA PRO A 150 -13.64 19.18 0.50
C PRO A 150 -12.42 18.87 1.38
N PHE A 151 -11.27 18.51 0.79
CA PHE A 151 -10.10 17.99 1.50
C PHE A 151 -8.91 18.95 1.51
N GLN A 152 -9.09 20.20 1.06
CA GLN A 152 -8.00 21.17 0.90
C GLN A 152 -7.20 21.42 2.18
N GLU A 153 -7.85 21.40 3.35
CA GLU A 153 -7.15 21.54 4.63
C GLU A 153 -6.18 20.37 4.87
N VAL A 154 -6.65 19.14 4.68
CA VAL A 154 -5.81 17.94 4.83
C VAL A 154 -4.66 17.99 3.82
N LEU A 155 -4.96 18.28 2.54
CA LEU A 155 -3.95 18.39 1.50
C LEU A 155 -2.90 19.45 1.80
N THR A 156 -3.26 20.55 2.45
CA THR A 156 -2.30 21.60 2.87
C THR A 156 -1.37 21.08 3.98
N ARG A 157 -1.90 20.27 4.90
CA ARG A 157 -1.09 19.65 5.95
C ARG A 157 -0.15 18.57 5.39
N LEU A 158 -0.57 17.83 4.36
CA LEU A 158 0.29 16.84 3.69
C LEU A 158 1.54 17.50 3.10
N ASP A 159 1.41 18.69 2.49
CA ASP A 159 2.55 19.45 1.95
C ASP A 159 3.51 19.95 3.04
N ALA A 160 2.99 20.21 4.24
CA ALA A 160 3.75 20.79 5.33
C ALA A 160 4.53 19.77 6.17
N LEU A 161 4.26 18.48 5.98
CA LEU A 161 4.83 17.39 6.79
C LEU A 161 5.62 16.44 5.92
N PRO A 162 6.67 15.80 6.48
CA PRO A 162 7.34 14.73 5.76
C PRO A 162 6.38 13.55 5.55
N ALA A 163 6.52 12.87 4.41
CA ALA A 163 5.78 11.66 4.07
C ALA A 163 6.76 10.48 3.94
N PRO A 164 6.97 9.70 5.02
CA PRO A 164 7.76 8.48 4.93
C PRO A 164 7.14 7.49 3.95
N ASP A 165 7.98 6.72 3.27
CA ASP A 165 7.50 5.62 2.44
C ASP A 165 6.97 4.45 3.30
N PHE A 166 6.51 3.37 2.67
CA PHE A 166 5.90 2.26 3.40
C PHE A 166 6.85 1.60 4.42
N TRP A 167 8.16 1.56 4.13
CA TRP A 167 9.16 1.06 5.07
C TRP A 167 9.31 2.00 6.27
N GLY A 168 9.40 3.31 6.02
CA GLY A 168 9.46 4.32 7.06
C GLY A 168 8.22 4.33 7.95
N LEU A 169 7.02 4.27 7.36
CA LEU A 169 5.75 4.18 8.09
C LEU A 169 5.69 2.92 8.97
N ARG A 170 6.18 1.78 8.46
CA ARG A 170 6.24 0.53 9.23
C ARG A 170 7.20 0.62 10.40
N ALA A 171 8.38 1.21 10.20
CA ALA A 171 9.34 1.45 11.27
C ALA A 171 8.75 2.38 12.34
N LEU A 172 8.16 3.51 11.94
CA LEU A 172 7.53 4.46 12.85
C LEU A 172 6.42 3.81 13.66
N ARG A 173 5.47 3.10 13.03
CA ARG A 173 4.40 2.38 13.74
C ARG A 173 4.94 1.46 14.83
N ARG A 174 6.02 0.72 14.53
CA ARG A 174 6.62 -0.21 15.48
C ARG A 174 7.32 0.51 16.63
N LEU A 175 8.09 1.56 16.33
CA LEU A 175 8.92 2.26 17.32
C LEU A 175 8.10 3.20 18.21
N THR A 176 7.00 3.78 17.71
CA THR A 176 6.15 4.71 18.49
C THR A 176 5.08 4.00 19.32
N ALA A 177 4.82 2.72 19.07
CA ALA A 177 3.89 1.93 19.89
C ALA A 177 4.46 1.58 21.28
N ALA A 178 5.78 1.66 21.47
CA ALA A 178 6.44 1.38 22.73
C ALA A 178 6.49 2.63 23.62
N GLN A 179 6.20 2.48 24.92
CA GLN A 179 6.35 3.54 25.92
C GLN A 179 7.83 3.69 26.33
N ALA A 180 8.67 4.11 25.39
CA ALA A 180 10.11 4.20 25.56
C ALA A 180 10.57 5.54 26.17
N ASN A 181 11.80 5.57 26.65
CA ASN A 181 12.43 6.72 27.30
C ASN A 181 13.59 7.33 26.50
N ALA A 182 14.23 6.53 25.65
CA ALA A 182 15.33 6.97 24.79
C ALA A 182 15.31 6.20 23.47
N LYS A 183 16.10 6.66 22.50
CA LYS A 183 16.34 5.99 21.22
C LYS A 183 17.82 5.74 21.00
N ARG A 184 18.15 4.65 20.30
CA ARG A 184 19.51 4.30 19.91
C ARG A 184 19.56 3.87 18.44
N ARG A 185 20.63 4.26 17.74
CA ARG A 185 20.91 3.85 16.37
C ARG A 185 22.21 3.06 16.31
N GLN A 186 22.21 1.97 15.55
CA GLN A 186 23.39 1.19 15.22
C GLN A 186 23.42 0.94 13.72
N GLU A 187 24.60 0.99 13.11
CA GLU A 187 24.77 0.72 11.67
C GLU A 187 25.81 -0.36 11.48
N ALA A 188 25.46 -1.42 10.75
CA ALA A 188 26.35 -2.53 10.46
C ALA A 188 25.90 -3.26 9.19
N HIS A 189 26.86 -3.72 8.38
CA HIS A 189 26.62 -4.56 7.20
C HIS A 189 25.52 -4.01 6.26
N GLY A 190 25.54 -2.70 5.98
CA GLY A 190 24.56 -2.07 5.09
C GLY A 190 23.14 -1.98 5.65
N GLN A 191 22.96 -2.07 6.97
CA GLN A 191 21.69 -1.87 7.64
C GLN A 191 21.81 -0.86 8.78
N ALA A 192 20.76 -0.08 8.98
CA ALA A 192 20.54 0.74 10.15
C ALA A 192 19.50 0.08 11.05
N ARG A 193 19.91 -0.24 12.28
CA ARG A 193 19.05 -0.70 13.35
C ARG A 193 18.67 0.49 14.22
N LEU A 194 17.37 0.80 14.25
CA LEU A 194 16.78 1.81 15.11
C LEU A 194 16.08 1.13 16.28
N GLU A 195 16.40 1.56 17.50
CA GLU A 195 15.86 0.99 18.72
C GLU A 195 15.24 2.09 19.59
N VAL A 196 14.17 1.72 20.29
CA VAL A 196 13.63 2.52 21.40
C VAL A 196 13.78 1.74 22.69
N LEU A 197 14.25 2.41 23.74
CA LEU A 197 14.75 1.78 24.96
C LEU A 197 13.87 2.11 26.18
N ASP A 198 13.84 1.20 27.15
CA ASP A 198 13.28 1.47 28.48
C ASP A 198 14.22 2.34 29.35
N ARG A 199 13.86 2.54 30.63
CA ARG A 199 14.67 3.31 31.59
C ARG A 199 15.99 2.65 31.95
N GLN A 200 16.14 1.35 31.72
CA GLN A 200 17.32 0.56 31.99
C GLN A 200 18.23 0.45 30.76
N GLY A 201 17.83 1.03 29.62
CA GLY A 201 18.57 0.98 28.36
C GLY A 201 18.37 -0.32 27.59
N LEU A 202 17.35 -1.12 27.92
CA LEU A 202 17.01 -2.34 27.20
C LEU A 202 16.08 -2.03 26.02
N PRO A 203 16.28 -2.65 24.84
CA PRO A 203 15.39 -2.45 23.69
C PRO A 203 13.95 -2.92 23.96
N LEU A 204 12.98 -2.03 23.77
CA LEU A 204 11.55 -2.34 23.79
C LEU A 204 11.00 -2.66 22.39
N ALA A 205 11.50 -1.95 21.38
CA ALA A 205 11.16 -2.21 19.99
C ALA A 205 12.33 -1.85 19.06
N THR A 206 12.39 -2.54 17.93
CA THR A 206 13.48 -2.43 16.96
C THR A 206 12.93 -2.41 15.54
N ALA A 207 13.50 -1.55 14.69
CA ALA A 207 13.28 -1.56 13.25
C ALA A 207 14.62 -1.60 12.53
N ASP A 208 14.79 -2.58 11.66
CA ASP A 208 15.94 -2.70 10.77
C ASP A 208 15.54 -2.12 9.41
N LEU A 209 16.32 -1.14 8.93
CA LEU A 209 16.14 -0.48 7.65
C LEU A 209 17.41 -0.68 6.79
N PRO A 210 17.27 -1.01 5.50
CA PRO A 210 18.42 -1.13 4.61
C PRO A 210 19.08 0.24 4.41
N LEU A 211 20.40 0.23 4.25
CA LEU A 211 21.21 1.37 3.81
C LEU A 211 21.79 1.15 2.41
N ILE A 212 21.84 -0.09 1.94
CA ILE A 212 22.36 -0.47 0.63
C ILE A 212 21.24 -0.84 -0.33
N ALA A 213 21.44 -0.57 -1.62
CA ALA A 213 20.61 -1.08 -2.71
C ALA A 213 20.97 -2.54 -3.03
N ALA A 214 20.28 -3.12 -4.03
CA ALA A 214 20.59 -4.45 -4.57
C ALA A 214 22.00 -4.57 -5.18
N THR A 215 22.72 -3.46 -5.34
CA THR A 215 24.09 -3.38 -5.89
C THR A 215 25.18 -3.46 -4.81
N ASP A 216 24.82 -3.68 -3.54
CA ASP A 216 25.71 -3.63 -2.36
C ASP A 216 26.39 -2.27 -2.12
N GLU A 217 25.96 -1.23 -2.85
CA GLU A 217 26.37 0.15 -2.64
C GLU A 217 25.36 0.90 -1.76
N GLU A 218 25.84 1.87 -0.99
CA GLU A 218 24.97 2.72 -0.18
C GLU A 218 24.01 3.51 -1.08
N ASP A 219 22.73 3.42 -0.76
CA ASP A 219 21.65 4.05 -1.50
C ASP A 219 21.22 5.34 -0.78
N PRO A 220 21.37 6.52 -1.42
CA PRO A 220 20.96 7.79 -0.85
C PRO A 220 19.49 7.84 -0.41
N GLU A 221 18.58 7.14 -1.09
CA GLU A 221 17.17 7.09 -0.71
C GLU A 221 16.98 6.25 0.56
N CYS A 222 17.71 5.14 0.66
CA CYS A 222 17.73 4.32 1.86
C CYS A 222 18.29 5.08 3.07
N ARG A 223 19.38 5.83 2.87
CA ARG A 223 19.93 6.73 3.89
C ARG A 223 18.91 7.78 4.32
N ALA A 224 18.30 8.48 3.37
CA ALA A 224 17.30 9.52 3.64
C ALA A 224 16.10 8.98 4.43
N ARG A 225 15.65 7.76 4.12
CA ARG A 225 14.60 7.07 4.88
C ARG A 225 14.99 6.85 6.34
N VAL A 226 16.21 6.37 6.60
CA VAL A 226 16.71 6.13 7.96
C VAL A 226 16.75 7.44 8.75
N GLU A 227 17.32 8.50 8.16
CA GLU A 227 17.41 9.81 8.82
C GLU A 227 16.02 10.40 9.10
N LEU A 228 15.10 10.26 8.15
CA LEU A 228 13.72 10.71 8.33
C LEU A 228 13.05 9.99 9.50
N VAL A 229 13.08 8.65 9.52
CA VAL A 229 12.48 7.87 10.63
C VAL A 229 13.14 8.25 11.95
N TRP A 230 14.47 8.36 11.99
CA TRP A 230 15.21 8.74 13.18
C TRP A 230 14.77 10.10 13.73
N SER A 231 14.62 11.10 12.86
CA SER A 231 14.18 12.45 13.23
C SER A 231 12.75 12.49 13.77
N LEU A 232 11.88 11.59 13.31
CA LEU A 232 10.47 11.55 13.67
C LEU A 232 10.17 10.77 14.97
N ILE A 233 11.16 10.07 15.55
CA ILE A 233 11.01 9.44 16.86
C ILE A 233 11.26 10.49 17.95
N PRO A 234 10.22 10.89 18.73
CA PRO A 234 10.30 12.01 19.67
C PRO A 234 10.90 11.59 21.01
N LEU A 235 12.09 10.96 20.97
CA LEU A 235 12.82 10.47 22.15
C LEU A 235 14.24 11.04 22.15
N PRO A 236 14.85 11.29 23.32
CA PRO A 236 16.25 11.66 23.42
C PRO A 236 17.16 10.49 23.01
N GLU A 237 18.37 10.81 22.53
CA GLU A 237 19.38 9.80 22.24
C GLU A 237 20.00 9.25 23.54
N ALA A 238 20.24 7.94 23.57
CA ALA A 238 20.85 7.22 24.69
C ALA A 238 22.38 7.19 24.63
#